data_AF-C1GNK9-F1
#
_entry.id   AF-C1GNK9-F1
#
_cell.length_a   1.000
_cell.length_b   1.000
_cell.length_c   1.000
_cell.angle_alpha   90.00
_cell.angle_beta   90.00
_cell.angle_gamma   90.00
#
_symmetry.space_group_name_H-M   'P 1'
#
loop_
_entity.id
_entity.type
_entity.pdbx_description
1 polymer ?
#
loop_
_entity_poly.entity_id
_entity_poly.type
_entity_poly.pdbx_seq_one_letter_code
_entity_poly.pdbx_strand_id
1 'polypeptide(L)'
;MSTPTALISGVEQPGMVLGLSCAGCRPRLYIFDFIPETYRACADDGRLLADRTGLADEIVEEFLEGNREFYTSSILGIYRKLPHNLGFLSDITQRAYYLSNQQVTREEIRGVSKLLGEDEIYQENTRWLQAVKFTMFPFQGGDHAAEVKEVCACLEEAKSYAANPPYEQVIESYIQNSATGRTDAYRDSQELWVKDIKPAVETILGFVEPRRDPYGVRAEFEGLVGGLLIHQIR
;
A
#
# COMPACT_ATOMS: atom_id res chain seq x y z
N MET A 1 7.12 37.92 -16.48
CA MET A 1 6.47 37.44 -15.25
C MET A 1 7.29 36.27 -14.77
N SER A 2 8.03 36.47 -13.68
CA SER A 2 9.10 35.61 -13.18
C SER A 2 8.57 34.37 -12.46
N THR A 3 8.80 33.19 -13.04
CA THR A 3 8.68 31.90 -12.35
C THR A 3 9.84 31.75 -11.36
N PRO A 4 9.59 31.50 -10.06
CA PRO A 4 10.66 31.18 -9.13
C PRO A 4 11.05 29.71 -9.29
N THR A 5 12.29 29.48 -9.73
CA THR A 5 12.99 28.20 -9.69
C THR A 5 13.19 27.79 -8.22
N ALA A 6 12.54 26.73 -7.75
CA ALA A 6 12.85 26.14 -6.46
C ALA A 6 13.99 25.14 -6.65
N LEU A 7 15.15 25.43 -6.04
CA LEU A 7 16.25 24.49 -5.88
C LEU A 7 15.80 23.29 -5.06
N ILE A 8 15.96 22.08 -5.59
CA ILE A 8 15.85 20.83 -4.83
C ILE A 8 17.28 20.37 -4.53
N SER A 9 17.73 20.70 -3.31
CA SER A 9 18.94 20.14 -2.72
C SER A 9 18.57 18.88 -1.95
N GLY A 10 19.30 17.80 -2.23
CA GLY A 10 19.18 16.45 -1.68
C GLY A 10 18.46 16.32 -0.33
N VAL A 11 17.34 15.60 -0.35
CA VAL A 11 16.64 15.16 0.85
C VAL A 11 16.76 13.64 0.94
N GLU A 12 17.78 13.20 1.68
CA GLU A 12 17.78 11.89 2.33
C GLU A 12 16.68 11.91 3.39
N GLN A 13 15.48 11.43 3.08
CA GLN A 13 14.52 11.02 4.11
C GLN A 13 13.91 9.67 3.78
N PRO A 14 14.18 8.63 4.59
CA PRO A 14 13.76 7.28 4.33
C PRO A 14 12.24 7.11 4.57
N GLY A 15 11.55 6.55 3.58
CA GLY A 15 10.34 5.77 3.84
C GLY A 15 9.44 5.62 2.63
N MET A 16 9.03 4.37 2.40
CA MET A 16 7.98 3.96 1.48
C MET A 16 6.64 4.67 1.67
N VAL A 17 5.70 4.44 0.75
CA VAL A 17 4.34 5.01 0.79
C VAL A 17 3.31 3.91 0.56
N LEU A 18 3.00 3.09 1.56
CA LEU A 18 1.94 2.07 1.40
C LEU A 18 0.57 2.72 1.15
N GLY A 19 -0.19 2.17 0.20
CA GLY A 19 -1.43 2.76 -0.32
C GLY A 19 -2.69 2.51 0.51
N LEU A 20 -2.64 2.56 1.85
CA LEU A 20 -3.80 2.10 2.67
C LEU A 20 -4.39 3.08 3.68
N SER A 21 -3.84 4.28 3.92
CA SER A 21 -4.33 5.16 5.01
C SER A 21 -4.84 6.56 4.56
N CYS A 22 -5.96 6.67 3.86
CA CYS A 22 -6.69 7.95 3.79
C CYS A 22 -7.62 8.11 5.00
N ALA A 23 -7.90 9.33 5.46
CA ALA A 23 -8.88 9.61 6.51
C ALA A 23 -10.29 9.02 6.21
N GLY A 24 -10.65 8.86 4.93
CA GLY A 24 -11.84 8.14 4.49
C GLY A 24 -11.71 6.60 4.46
N CYS A 25 -10.48 6.09 4.39
CA CYS A 25 -10.13 4.68 4.51
C CYS A 25 -9.75 4.27 5.95
N ARG A 26 -9.77 5.18 6.94
CA ARG A 26 -9.55 4.82 8.35
C ARG A 26 -10.41 3.63 8.82
N PRO A 27 -11.69 3.50 8.41
CA PRO A 27 -12.47 2.31 8.72
C PRO A 27 -11.85 0.99 8.20
N ARG A 28 -11.00 1.02 7.15
CA ARG A 28 -10.23 -0.13 6.65
C ARG A 28 -9.13 -0.57 7.62
N LEU A 29 -8.42 0.35 8.26
CA LEU A 29 -7.41 -0.07 9.25
C LEU A 29 -8.11 -0.66 10.49
N TYR A 30 -9.15 0.03 10.98
CA TYR A 30 -9.86 -0.42 12.16
C TYR A 30 -10.60 -1.74 11.98
N ILE A 31 -11.03 -2.12 10.77
CA ILE A 31 -11.58 -3.45 10.56
C ILE A 31 -10.50 -4.54 10.68
N PHE A 32 -9.32 -4.32 10.10
CA PHE A 32 -8.24 -5.29 10.13
C PHE A 32 -7.66 -5.46 11.53
N ASP A 33 -7.87 -4.50 12.43
CA ASP A 33 -7.64 -4.67 13.86
C ASP A 33 -8.84 -5.33 14.55
N PHE A 34 -10.06 -4.83 14.30
CA PHE A 34 -11.25 -5.24 15.03
C PHE A 34 -11.59 -6.73 14.86
N ILE A 35 -11.51 -7.26 13.64
CA ILE A 35 -11.90 -8.66 13.38
C ILE A 35 -10.92 -9.61 14.09
N PRO A 36 -9.60 -9.56 13.85
CA PRO A 36 -8.66 -10.45 14.55
C PRO A 36 -8.71 -10.33 16.07
N GLU A 37 -8.87 -9.12 16.64
CA GLU A 37 -9.01 -8.95 18.08
C GLU A 37 -10.30 -9.57 18.63
N THR A 38 -11.42 -9.47 17.90
CA THR A 38 -12.70 -10.10 18.28
C THR A 38 -12.58 -11.62 18.33
N TYR A 39 -11.93 -12.20 17.32
CA TYR A 39 -11.65 -13.64 17.28
C TYR A 39 -10.70 -14.07 18.41
N ARG A 40 -9.61 -13.32 18.61
CA ARG A 40 -8.64 -13.62 19.67
C ARG A 40 -9.28 -13.55 21.06
N ALA A 41 -10.19 -12.60 21.29
CA ALA A 41 -10.97 -12.52 22.53
C ALA A 41 -11.87 -13.75 22.74
N CYS A 42 -12.30 -14.39 21.65
CA CYS A 42 -13.09 -15.61 21.64
C CYS A 42 -12.24 -16.89 21.46
N ALA A 43 -10.94 -16.85 21.77
CA ALA A 43 -10.02 -17.99 21.64
C ALA A 43 -10.02 -18.62 20.23
N ASP A 44 -10.18 -17.78 19.21
CA ASP A 44 -10.32 -18.17 17.80
C ASP A 44 -11.51 -19.10 17.53
N ASP A 45 -12.47 -19.19 18.46
CA ASP A 45 -13.72 -19.93 18.35
C ASP A 45 -14.90 -18.97 18.16
N GLY A 46 -15.36 -18.86 16.91
CA GLY A 46 -16.51 -18.03 16.56
C GLY A 46 -17.80 -18.38 17.32
N ARG A 47 -17.94 -19.61 17.84
CA ARG A 47 -19.12 -20.03 18.61
C ARG A 47 -19.16 -19.36 19.98
N LEU A 48 -17.99 -19.08 20.57
CA LEU A 48 -17.91 -18.32 21.82
C LEU A 48 -18.32 -16.86 21.64
N LEU A 49 -18.35 -16.36 20.40
CA LEU A 49 -18.81 -15.00 20.12
C LEU A 49 -20.30 -14.85 20.44
N ALA A 50 -21.15 -15.82 20.05
CA ALA A 50 -22.58 -15.80 20.34
C ALA A 50 -22.82 -15.81 21.86
N ASP A 51 -22.20 -16.75 22.56
CA ASP A 51 -22.30 -16.89 24.02
C ASP A 51 -21.86 -15.63 24.78
N ARG A 52 -20.81 -14.94 24.32
CA ARG A 52 -20.25 -13.77 24.99
C ARG A 52 -20.97 -12.47 24.65
N THR A 53 -21.53 -12.36 23.46
CA THR A 53 -22.19 -11.13 22.98
C THR A 53 -23.70 -11.16 23.20
N GLY A 54 -24.29 -12.35 23.38
CA GLY A 54 -25.74 -12.56 23.39
C GLY A 54 -26.39 -12.34 22.02
N LEU A 55 -25.59 -12.30 20.94
CA LEU A 55 -26.08 -12.26 19.58
C LEU A 55 -26.65 -13.63 19.20
N ALA A 56 -27.69 -13.63 18.37
CA ALA A 56 -28.25 -14.84 17.82
C ALA A 56 -27.21 -15.55 16.93
N ASP A 57 -27.23 -16.88 16.90
CA ASP A 57 -26.27 -17.69 16.13
C ASP A 57 -26.26 -17.26 14.66
N GLU A 58 -27.40 -16.86 14.09
CA GLU A 58 -27.49 -16.39 12.71
C GLU A 58 -26.74 -15.07 12.48
N ILE A 59 -26.70 -14.16 13.47
CA ILE A 59 -25.95 -12.90 13.38
C ILE A 59 -24.45 -13.18 13.48
N VAL A 60 -24.08 -14.15 14.31
CA VAL A 60 -22.68 -14.58 14.42
C VAL A 60 -22.26 -15.30 13.15
N GLU A 61 -23.06 -16.22 12.60
CA GLU A 61 -22.83 -16.83 11.30
C GLU A 61 -22.73 -15.77 10.20
N GLU A 62 -23.61 -14.76 10.17
CA GLU A 62 -23.51 -13.62 9.24
C GLU A 62 -22.21 -12.82 9.43
N PHE A 63 -21.72 -12.66 10.66
CA PHE A 63 -20.42 -12.03 10.96
C PHE A 63 -19.22 -12.92 10.58
N LEU A 64 -19.30 -14.24 10.77
CA LEU A 64 -18.25 -15.21 10.50
C LEU A 64 -18.14 -15.53 8.99
N GLU A 65 -19.27 -15.75 8.32
CA GLU A 65 -19.41 -15.81 6.86
C GLU A 65 -19.10 -14.42 6.25
N GLY A 66 -19.37 -13.37 7.02
CA GLY A 66 -18.97 -11.98 6.83
C GLY A 66 -17.45 -11.72 6.83
N ASN A 67 -16.60 -12.75 6.90
CA ASN A 67 -15.20 -12.66 6.42
C ASN A 67 -15.09 -12.41 4.89
N ARG A 68 -16.22 -12.16 4.22
CA ARG A 68 -16.28 -11.47 2.93
C ARG A 68 -16.76 -10.02 2.97
N GLU A 69 -17.35 -9.52 4.06
CA GLU A 69 -17.86 -8.14 4.15
C GLU A 69 -18.14 -7.68 5.61
N PHE A 70 -17.06 -7.59 6.41
CA PHE A 70 -16.65 -6.36 7.11
C PHE A 70 -17.42 -6.05 8.46
N TYR A 71 -16.78 -5.33 9.41
CA TYR A 71 -17.37 -4.43 10.45
C TYR A 71 -17.26 -4.80 11.94
N THR A 72 -16.85 -3.84 12.80
CA THR A 72 -17.82 -3.17 13.71
C THR A 72 -17.32 -1.95 14.57
N SER A 73 -16.07 -1.49 14.49
CA SER A 73 -15.77 -0.06 14.82
C SER A 73 -15.99 0.87 13.62
N SER A 74 -16.08 0.21 12.47
CA SER A 74 -16.22 0.64 11.11
C SER A 74 -17.71 0.87 10.73
N ILE A 75 -18.70 0.43 11.54
CA ILE A 75 -20.17 0.36 11.27
C ILE A 75 -20.76 1.53 10.47
N LEU A 76 -20.45 2.79 10.79
CA LEU A 76 -21.09 3.88 10.05
C LEU A 76 -20.58 4.03 8.62
N GLY A 77 -19.32 3.71 8.35
CA GLY A 77 -18.69 3.91 7.03
C GLY A 77 -19.18 2.96 5.94
N ILE A 78 -20.14 2.12 6.27
CA ILE A 78 -20.11 0.71 5.92
C ILE A 78 -21.49 0.22 5.58
N TYR A 79 -22.44 0.62 6.42
CA TYR A 79 -23.81 0.85 6.04
C TYR A 79 -23.96 2.17 5.26
N ARG A 80 -22.86 2.91 5.01
CA ARG A 80 -22.90 4.14 4.24
C ARG A 80 -23.17 3.79 2.78
N LYS A 81 -24.34 4.20 2.29
CA LYS A 81 -24.72 4.05 0.87
C LYS A 81 -23.78 4.78 -0.09
N LEU A 82 -22.98 5.73 0.36
CA LEU A 82 -22.01 6.42 -0.49
C LEU A 82 -20.78 6.75 0.34
N PRO A 83 -19.58 6.75 -0.25
CA PRO A 83 -19.27 6.49 -1.65
C PRO A 83 -19.13 4.99 -2.01
N HIS A 84 -19.44 4.62 -3.26
CA HIS A 84 -19.34 3.22 -3.74
C HIS A 84 -18.11 2.93 -4.60
N ASN A 85 -17.44 3.97 -5.11
CA ASN A 85 -16.33 3.82 -6.07
C ASN A 85 -15.02 4.41 -5.53
N LEU A 86 -13.87 3.94 -6.02
CA LEU A 86 -12.61 4.65 -5.86
C LEU A 86 -12.50 5.75 -6.93
N GLY A 87 -12.01 6.92 -6.57
CA GLY A 87 -11.86 8.03 -7.51
C GLY A 87 -11.25 9.29 -6.90
N PHE A 88 -11.28 10.40 -7.66
CA PHE A 88 -11.06 11.73 -7.09
C PHE A 88 -12.17 12.09 -6.09
N LEU A 89 -12.03 13.15 -5.30
CA LEU A 89 -13.07 13.53 -4.33
C LEU A 89 -14.40 13.85 -5.05
N SER A 90 -15.45 13.11 -4.76
CA SER A 90 -16.82 13.44 -5.16
C SER A 90 -17.82 12.85 -4.17
N ASP A 91 -19.11 13.13 -4.37
CA ASP A 91 -20.19 12.59 -3.53
C ASP A 91 -20.30 11.06 -3.61
N ILE A 92 -19.78 10.45 -4.69
CA ILE A 92 -19.92 9.02 -4.98
C ILE A 92 -18.60 8.24 -4.96
N THR A 93 -17.48 8.91 -4.76
CA THR A 93 -16.13 8.31 -4.79
C THR A 93 -15.35 8.57 -3.50
N GLN A 94 -14.71 7.53 -2.99
CA GLN A 94 -13.68 7.63 -1.94
C GLN A 94 -12.29 7.72 -2.55
N ARG A 95 -11.36 8.29 -1.77
CA ARG A 95 -9.97 8.51 -2.17
C ARG A 95 -9.04 7.62 -1.38
N ALA A 96 -8.05 7.05 -2.05
CA ALA A 96 -6.93 6.36 -1.42
C ALA A 96 -5.63 7.19 -1.52
N TYR A 97 -5.37 7.77 -2.71
CA TYR A 97 -4.10 8.42 -3.04
C TYR A 97 -4.08 9.94 -2.88
N TYR A 98 -5.25 10.60 -2.79
CA TYR A 98 -5.37 12.06 -2.66
C TYR A 98 -5.96 12.39 -1.29
N LEU A 99 -5.11 12.82 -0.37
CA LEU A 99 -5.36 12.93 1.07
C LEU A 99 -5.91 14.29 1.50
N SER A 100 -5.82 15.33 0.66
CA SER A 100 -6.36 16.67 0.95
C SER A 100 -7.88 16.64 1.15
N ASN A 101 -8.56 17.65 1.70
CA ASN A 101 -10.04 17.70 1.69
C ASN A 101 -10.61 18.47 0.50
N GLN A 102 -9.79 18.72 -0.51
CA GLN A 102 -10.13 19.49 -1.70
C GLN A 102 -10.18 18.57 -2.91
N GLN A 103 -10.99 18.94 -3.90
CA GLN A 103 -10.91 18.33 -5.22
C GLN A 103 -9.56 18.70 -5.84
N VAL A 104 -8.86 17.70 -6.37
CA VAL A 104 -7.61 17.90 -7.10
C VAL A 104 -7.92 17.75 -8.58
N THR A 105 -7.53 18.74 -9.37
CA THR A 105 -7.72 18.75 -10.83
C THR A 105 -6.65 17.89 -11.52
N ARG A 106 -6.95 17.40 -12.72
CA ARG A 106 -5.96 16.67 -13.53
C ARG A 106 -4.77 17.55 -13.92
N GLU A 107 -5.01 18.85 -14.08
CA GLU A 107 -4.01 19.87 -14.42
C GLU A 107 -3.02 20.08 -13.27
N GLU A 108 -3.49 20.16 -12.02
CA GLU A 108 -2.63 20.22 -10.83
C GLU A 108 -1.75 18.97 -10.72
N ILE A 109 -2.33 17.78 -10.91
CA ILE A 109 -1.59 16.52 -10.85
C ILE A 109 -0.54 16.48 -11.95
N ARG A 110 -0.91 16.84 -13.19
CA ARG A 110 0.03 16.91 -14.32
C ARG A 110 1.18 17.88 -14.03
N GLY A 111 0.90 19.04 -13.46
CA GLY A 111 1.90 20.05 -13.11
C GLY A 111 2.92 19.50 -12.11
N VAL A 112 2.46 18.86 -11.04
CA VAL A 112 3.35 18.22 -10.06
C VAL A 112 4.06 17.02 -10.65
N SER A 113 3.38 16.13 -11.38
CA SER A 113 4.03 15.00 -12.05
C SER A 113 5.18 15.44 -12.97
N LYS A 114 5.05 16.60 -13.63
CA LYS A 114 6.14 17.18 -14.42
C LYS A 114 7.32 17.60 -13.55
N LEU A 115 7.07 18.30 -12.44
CA LEU A 115 8.12 18.70 -11.49
C LEU A 115 8.84 17.47 -10.92
N LEU A 116 8.10 16.42 -10.54
CA LEU A 116 8.67 15.17 -10.04
C LEU A 116 9.57 14.48 -11.06
N GLY A 117 9.16 14.49 -12.33
CA GLY A 117 9.98 13.95 -13.41
C GLY A 117 11.27 14.75 -13.66
N GLU A 118 11.28 16.06 -13.38
CA GLU A 118 12.48 16.90 -13.50
C GLU A 118 13.54 16.55 -12.44
N ASP A 119 13.14 15.97 -11.30
CA ASP A 119 14.03 15.54 -10.21
C ASP A 119 14.20 14.01 -10.10
N GLU A 120 13.77 13.26 -11.11
CA GLU A 120 13.79 11.79 -11.13
C GLU A 120 13.08 11.15 -9.91
N ILE A 121 12.00 11.79 -9.47
CA ILE A 121 11.11 11.27 -8.43
C ILE A 121 9.94 10.58 -9.10
N TYR A 122 9.93 9.25 -9.08
CA TYR A 122 8.80 8.51 -9.60
C TYR A 122 7.64 8.46 -8.59
N GLN A 123 6.42 8.28 -9.10
CA GLN A 123 5.20 8.52 -8.34
C GLN A 123 4.53 7.25 -7.81
N GLU A 124 5.01 6.06 -8.19
CA GLU A 124 4.36 4.77 -7.89
C GLU A 124 4.13 4.59 -6.39
N ASN A 125 5.11 5.00 -5.59
CA ASN A 125 5.08 4.98 -4.14
C ASN A 125 4.88 6.41 -3.60
N THR A 126 3.86 7.14 -4.06
CA THR A 126 3.55 8.47 -3.52
C THR A 126 2.06 8.63 -3.23
N ARG A 127 1.73 9.53 -2.31
CA ARG A 127 0.37 10.03 -2.09
C ARG A 127 0.37 11.54 -2.08
N TRP A 128 -0.73 12.11 -2.53
CA TRP A 128 -0.90 13.53 -2.64
C TRP A 128 -1.51 14.10 -1.37
N LEU A 129 -0.81 15.03 -0.72
CA LEU A 129 -1.39 15.85 0.33
C LEU A 129 -1.24 17.33 -0.05
N GLN A 130 -2.36 17.99 -0.34
CA GLN A 130 -2.35 19.44 -0.56
C GLN A 130 -2.19 20.13 0.80
N ALA A 131 -1.04 20.74 1.02
CA ALA A 131 -0.80 21.55 2.20
C ALA A 131 -1.47 22.92 2.05
N VAL A 132 -2.14 23.39 3.11
CA VAL A 132 -2.73 24.74 3.18
C VAL A 132 -1.64 25.82 3.29
N LYS A 133 -0.42 25.42 3.66
CA LYS A 133 0.77 26.28 3.76
C LYS A 133 1.86 25.73 2.85
N PHE A 134 2.56 26.63 2.16
CA PHE A 134 3.80 26.30 1.48
C PHE A 134 4.78 25.68 2.49
N THR A 135 5.04 24.38 2.38
CA THR A 135 6.11 23.73 3.13
C THR A 135 7.40 23.94 2.36
N MET A 136 8.49 24.21 3.08
CA MET A 136 9.83 24.34 2.48
C MET A 136 10.33 23.02 1.89
N PHE A 137 9.74 21.90 2.32
CA PHE A 137 9.98 20.56 1.80
C PHE A 137 8.67 20.06 1.17
N PRO A 138 8.58 20.01 -0.17
CA PRO A 138 7.40 19.48 -0.87
C PRO A 138 7.29 17.95 -0.76
N PHE A 139 8.32 17.29 -0.22
CA PHE A 139 8.42 15.85 -0.03
C PHE A 139 8.52 15.48 1.44
N GLN A 140 7.75 14.48 1.82
CA GLN A 140 7.81 13.88 3.15
C GLN A 140 7.79 12.35 2.97
N GLY A 141 8.89 11.71 3.36
CA GLY A 141 8.96 10.25 3.48
C GLY A 141 8.36 9.78 4.81
N GLY A 142 8.42 8.46 5.03
CA GLY A 142 8.03 7.84 6.30
C GLY A 142 6.55 7.46 6.39
N ASP A 143 5.84 7.44 5.27
CA ASP A 143 4.47 6.99 5.23
C ASP A 143 4.40 5.47 5.46
N HIS A 144 3.55 5.01 6.39
CA HIS A 144 3.55 3.61 6.85
C HIS A 144 4.91 3.08 7.37
N ALA A 145 5.75 3.94 7.95
CA ALA A 145 7.11 3.57 8.38
C ALA A 145 7.16 2.36 9.33
N ALA A 146 6.12 2.14 10.15
CA ALA A 146 6.06 1.00 11.06
C ALA A 146 5.92 -0.33 10.28
N GLU A 147 4.98 -0.40 9.35
CA GLU A 147 4.75 -1.56 8.50
C GLU A 147 5.92 -1.81 7.55
N VAL A 148 6.49 -0.75 6.98
CA VAL A 148 7.69 -0.82 6.13
C VAL A 148 8.88 -1.41 6.88
N LYS A 149 9.06 -1.03 8.15
CA LYS A 149 10.13 -1.57 8.98
C LYS A 149 9.99 -3.09 9.16
N GLU A 150 8.78 -3.59 9.38
CA GLU A 150 8.53 -5.03 9.48
C GLU A 150 8.77 -5.74 8.14
N VAL A 151 8.34 -5.15 7.02
CA VAL A 151 8.63 -5.67 5.67
C VAL A 151 10.14 -5.79 5.44
N CYS A 152 10.92 -4.75 5.77
CA CYS A 152 12.38 -4.79 5.66
C CYS A 152 13.00 -5.88 6.53
N ALA A 153 12.51 -6.07 7.76
CA ALA A 153 13.00 -7.13 8.65
C ALA A 153 12.75 -8.53 8.08
N CYS A 154 11.55 -8.79 7.55
CA CYS A 154 11.24 -10.05 6.89
C CYS A 154 12.09 -10.29 5.62
N LEU A 155 12.36 -9.25 4.84
CA LEU A 155 13.19 -9.34 3.64
C LEU A 155 14.65 -9.64 3.99
N GLU A 156 15.21 -9.03 5.03
CA GLU A 156 16.58 -9.32 5.49
C GLU A 156 16.72 -10.78 5.95
N GLU A 157 15.70 -11.33 6.62
CA GLU A 157 15.68 -12.76 6.95
C GLU A 157 15.58 -13.63 5.68
N ALA A 158 14.66 -13.29 4.77
CA ALA A 158 14.45 -14.00 3.51
C ALA A 158 15.70 -14.02 2.62
N LYS A 159 16.52 -12.97 2.67
CA LYS A 159 17.78 -12.85 1.92
C LYS A 159 18.71 -14.05 2.13
N SER A 160 18.77 -14.57 3.35
CA SER A 160 19.59 -15.74 3.70
C SER A 160 19.15 -17.06 3.04
N TYR A 161 17.92 -17.10 2.49
CA TYR A 161 17.35 -18.24 1.78
C TYR A 161 17.34 -18.05 0.27
N ALA A 162 17.96 -16.98 -0.25
CA ALA A 162 18.02 -16.72 -1.68
C ALA A 162 18.69 -17.88 -2.44
N ALA A 163 18.04 -18.35 -3.50
CA ALA A 163 18.53 -19.51 -4.27
C ALA A 163 19.81 -19.20 -5.07
N ASN A 164 20.05 -17.92 -5.38
CA ASN A 164 21.18 -17.46 -6.18
C ASN A 164 21.53 -15.99 -5.86
N PRO A 165 22.77 -15.53 -6.16
CA PRO A 165 23.17 -14.15 -5.88
C PRO A 165 22.37 -13.05 -6.60
N PRO A 166 21.91 -13.23 -7.87
CA PRO A 166 21.00 -12.25 -8.48
C PRO A 166 19.71 -12.05 -7.70
N TYR A 167 19.10 -13.13 -7.18
CA TYR A 167 17.88 -13.05 -6.39
C TYR A 167 18.12 -12.39 -5.02
N GLU A 168 19.30 -12.61 -4.43
CA GLU A 168 19.75 -11.86 -3.25
C GLU A 168 19.77 -10.34 -3.49
N GLN A 169 20.27 -9.91 -4.66
CA GLN A 169 20.29 -8.50 -5.07
C GLN A 169 18.89 -7.93 -5.30
N VAL A 170 17.95 -8.75 -5.79
CA VAL A 170 16.54 -8.34 -5.92
C VAL A 170 15.94 -8.03 -4.54
N ILE A 171 16.20 -8.88 -3.54
CA ILE A 171 15.75 -8.68 -2.16
C ILE A 171 16.40 -7.42 -1.54
N GLU A 172 17.71 -7.24 -1.73
CA GLU A 172 18.45 -6.03 -1.28
C GLU A 172 17.81 -4.76 -1.87
N SER A 173 17.46 -4.81 -3.15
CA SER A 173 16.83 -3.69 -3.86
C SER A 173 15.42 -3.39 -3.34
N TYR A 174 14.65 -4.42 -2.95
CA TYR A 174 13.36 -4.24 -2.28
C TYR A 174 13.53 -3.56 -0.92
N ILE A 175 14.52 -3.96 -0.13
CA ILE A 175 14.85 -3.32 1.15
C ILE A 175 15.29 -1.86 0.92
N GLN A 176 16.14 -1.60 -0.07
CA GLN A 176 16.60 -0.25 -0.39
C GLN A 176 15.45 0.66 -0.83
N ASN A 177 14.59 0.21 -1.75
CA ASN A 177 13.39 0.93 -2.14
C ASN A 177 12.47 1.19 -0.92
N SER A 178 12.36 0.18 -0.04
CA SER A 178 11.52 0.25 1.14
C SER A 178 11.99 1.27 2.16
N ALA A 179 13.27 1.18 2.49
CA ALA A 179 13.93 2.07 3.43
C ALA A 179 14.00 3.49 2.88
N THR A 180 14.44 3.70 1.64
CA THR A 180 14.70 5.06 1.13
C THR A 180 13.47 5.77 0.57
N GLY A 181 12.45 5.04 0.13
CA GLY A 181 11.34 5.59 -0.65
C GLY A 181 11.71 5.94 -2.10
N ARG A 182 12.93 5.64 -2.57
CA ARG A 182 13.34 5.81 -3.97
C ARG A 182 13.09 4.54 -4.77
N THR A 183 12.39 4.65 -5.89
CA THR A 183 12.04 3.48 -6.72
C THR A 183 13.11 3.07 -7.72
N ASP A 184 14.23 3.79 -7.80
CA ASP A 184 15.33 3.50 -8.73
C ASP A 184 15.84 2.06 -8.56
N ALA A 185 16.19 1.69 -7.33
CA ALA A 185 16.64 0.34 -7.00
C ALA A 185 15.59 -0.73 -7.32
N TYR A 186 14.31 -0.42 -7.11
CA TYR A 186 13.22 -1.34 -7.45
C TYR A 186 13.11 -1.55 -8.97
N ARG A 187 13.26 -0.48 -9.76
CA ARG A 187 13.24 -0.57 -11.23
C ARG A 187 14.42 -1.39 -11.76
N ASP A 188 15.61 -1.14 -11.23
CA ASP A 188 16.82 -1.88 -11.60
C ASP A 188 16.71 -3.36 -11.24
N SER A 189 16.07 -3.67 -10.09
CA SER A 189 15.84 -5.06 -9.69
C SER A 189 14.86 -5.81 -10.58
N GLN A 190 13.94 -5.11 -11.26
CA GLN A 190 13.04 -5.77 -12.21
C GLN A 190 13.81 -6.37 -13.39
N GLU A 191 14.94 -5.78 -13.80
CA GLU A 191 15.79 -6.35 -14.85
C GLU A 191 16.47 -7.65 -14.39
N LEU A 192 16.88 -7.73 -13.13
CA LEU A 192 17.43 -8.96 -12.54
C LEU A 192 16.34 -10.03 -12.40
N TRP A 193 15.15 -9.63 -11.95
CA TRP A 193 14.00 -10.50 -11.77
C TRP A 193 13.57 -11.17 -13.08
N VAL A 194 13.42 -10.41 -14.18
CA VAL A 194 13.04 -11.01 -15.48
C VAL A 194 14.10 -11.95 -16.08
N LYS A 195 15.35 -11.91 -15.57
CA LYS A 195 16.44 -12.79 -15.99
C LYS A 195 16.49 -14.08 -15.16
N ASP A 196 15.81 -14.16 -14.01
CA ASP A 196 15.71 -15.40 -13.22
C ASP A 196 14.63 -16.31 -13.83
N ILE A 197 15.04 -17.20 -14.73
CA ILE A 197 14.12 -18.03 -15.51
C ILE A 197 13.74 -19.29 -14.74
N LYS A 198 12.44 -19.47 -14.48
CA LYS A 198 11.86 -20.65 -13.80
C LYS A 198 12.45 -20.87 -12.40
N PRO A 199 12.44 -19.86 -11.52
CA PRO A 199 12.84 -20.08 -10.14
C PRO A 199 11.87 -21.09 -9.49
N ALA A 200 12.38 -21.89 -8.54
CA ALA A 200 11.53 -22.81 -7.80
C ALA A 200 10.44 -22.07 -7.01
N VAL A 201 10.78 -20.85 -6.56
CA VAL A 201 9.89 -19.90 -5.88
C VAL A 201 10.03 -18.55 -6.60
N GLU A 202 8.95 -18.11 -7.23
CA GLU A 202 8.81 -16.82 -7.86
C GLU A 202 8.25 -15.79 -6.89
N THR A 203 8.75 -14.56 -6.90
CA THR A 203 8.20 -13.49 -6.06
C THR A 203 8.16 -12.12 -6.74
N ILE A 204 7.17 -11.31 -6.35
CA ILE A 204 7.13 -9.88 -6.62
C ILE A 204 6.63 -9.17 -5.38
N LEU A 205 7.28 -8.07 -4.99
CA LEU A 205 6.92 -7.29 -3.81
C LEU A 205 7.23 -5.81 -4.05
N GLY A 206 6.23 -4.94 -3.89
CA GLY A 206 6.43 -3.49 -4.03
C GLY A 206 5.18 -2.77 -4.50
N PHE A 207 5.37 -1.57 -5.07
CA PHE A 207 4.30 -0.79 -5.70
C PHE A 207 4.15 -1.19 -7.15
N VAL A 208 3.28 -2.17 -7.43
CA VAL A 208 3.27 -2.88 -8.71
C VAL A 208 2.28 -2.27 -9.69
N GLU A 209 1.01 -2.11 -9.29
CA GLU A 209 -0.07 -1.85 -10.24
C GLU A 209 -0.82 -0.53 -9.95
N PRO A 210 -0.93 0.40 -10.92
CA PRO A 210 -1.58 1.70 -10.73
C PRO A 210 -3.10 1.67 -10.88
N ARG A 211 -3.70 0.48 -10.90
CA ARG A 211 -5.12 0.25 -11.24
C ARG A 211 -6.10 1.02 -10.37
N ARG A 212 -5.73 1.34 -9.12
CA ARG A 212 -6.60 2.04 -8.15
C ARG A 212 -6.38 3.55 -8.06
N ASP A 213 -5.35 4.10 -8.70
CA ASP A 213 -5.16 5.55 -8.79
C ASP A 213 -6.04 6.13 -9.90
N PRO A 214 -6.98 7.05 -9.62
CA PRO A 214 -7.80 7.68 -10.66
C PRO A 214 -7.01 8.48 -11.71
N TYR A 215 -5.74 8.84 -11.44
CA TYR A 215 -4.84 9.43 -12.44
C TYR A 215 -3.96 8.38 -13.15
N GLY A 216 -3.69 7.24 -12.51
CA GLY A 216 -2.95 6.11 -13.08
C GLY A 216 -1.42 6.20 -12.99
N VAL A 217 -0.86 6.90 -12.01
CA VAL A 217 0.61 7.00 -11.80
C VAL A 217 1.08 6.49 -10.44
N ARG A 218 0.17 6.33 -9.48
CA ARG A 218 0.46 5.77 -8.15
C ARG A 218 0.03 4.32 -8.12
N ALA A 219 0.94 3.45 -7.70
CA ALA A 219 0.71 2.02 -7.66
C ALA A 219 0.28 1.56 -6.27
N GLU A 220 -0.27 0.37 -6.23
CA GLU A 220 -0.63 -0.29 -5.00
C GLU A 220 0.50 -1.18 -4.50
N PHE A 221 0.65 -1.23 -3.18
CA PHE A 221 1.54 -2.19 -2.55
C PHE A 221 0.96 -3.60 -2.68
N GLU A 222 1.67 -4.46 -3.39
CA GLU A 222 1.31 -5.85 -3.64
C GLU A 222 2.51 -6.76 -3.30
N GLY A 223 2.21 -7.99 -2.85
CA GLY A 223 3.21 -9.03 -2.60
C GLY A 223 2.66 -10.38 -3.03
N LEU A 224 3.39 -11.10 -3.87
CA LEU A 224 3.03 -12.44 -4.33
C LEU A 224 4.23 -13.37 -4.21
N VAL A 225 3.96 -14.59 -3.75
CA VAL A 225 4.89 -15.71 -3.72
C VAL A 225 4.23 -16.87 -4.46
N GLY A 226 4.88 -17.40 -5.50
CA GLY A 226 4.40 -18.50 -6.31
C GLY A 226 5.40 -19.65 -6.37
N GLY A 227 4.97 -20.88 -6.14
CA GLY A 227 5.82 -22.06 -6.33
C GLY A 227 5.71 -22.58 -7.76
N LEU A 228 6.83 -22.90 -8.40
CA LEU A 228 6.81 -23.62 -9.67
C LEU A 228 6.45 -25.09 -9.42
N LEU A 229 5.24 -25.47 -9.79
CA LEU A 229 4.83 -26.88 -9.82
C LEU A 229 5.52 -27.57 -11.00
N ILE A 230 6.72 -28.10 -10.76
CA ILE A 230 7.35 -29.05 -11.69
C ILE A 230 6.64 -30.39 -11.50
N HIS A 231 5.50 -30.57 -12.16
CA HIS A 231 5.12 -31.92 -12.55
C HIS A 231 6.22 -32.42 -13.49
N GLN A 232 6.92 -33.46 -13.07
CA GLN A 232 7.79 -34.25 -13.92
C GLN A 232 6.96 -34.68 -15.15
N ILE A 233 7.00 -33.90 -16.22
CA ILE A 233 6.76 -34.42 -17.56
C ILE A 233 8.01 -35.25 -17.87
N ARG A 234 7.97 -36.50 -17.41
CA ARG A 234 8.69 -37.62 -17.99
C ARG A 234 7.67 -38.51 -18.68
#